data_AF-A0A9E0A4B7-F1
#
_entry.id   AF-A0A9E0A4B7-F1
#
_cell.length_a   1.000
_cell.length_b   1.000
_cell.length_c   1.000
_cell.angle_alpha   90.00
_cell.angle_beta   90.00
_cell.angle_gamma   90.00
#
_symmetry.space_group_name_H-M   'P 1'
#
loop_
_entity.id
_entity.type
_entity.pdbx_description
1 polymer ?
#
loop_
_entity_poly.entity_id
_entity_poly.type
_entity_poly.pdbx_seq_one_letter_code
_entity_poly.pdbx_strand_id
1 'polypeptide(L)'
;MQDFVPKKIFFTKGVGTHKDELHSFERALRNAGIEKCNLVQVSSIFPPGCKMIPKSQGLKSLTPGAITYCVMSRCCSNEPKRLLAASVGCAIPADKTSYGYISEHHAFGMTEKQTGDHAEDLAAAMLAST
;
A
#
# COMPACT_ATOMS: atom_id res chain seq x y z
N MET A 1 26.62 -10.86 -5.41
CA MET A 1 25.83 -9.79 -4.77
C MET A 1 24.44 -10.34 -4.55
N GLN A 2 23.84 -10.16 -3.38
CA GLN A 2 22.51 -10.71 -3.10
C GLN A 2 21.49 -9.63 -3.45
N ASP A 3 20.64 -9.88 -4.45
CA ASP A 3 19.65 -8.89 -4.89
C ASP A 3 18.52 -8.77 -3.86
N PHE A 4 18.24 -7.55 -3.41
CA PHE A 4 17.18 -7.24 -2.45
C PHE A 4 15.81 -7.23 -3.14
N VAL A 5 15.34 -8.41 -3.56
CA VAL A 5 14.03 -8.58 -4.24
C VAL A 5 13.03 -9.26 -3.29
N PRO A 6 11.93 -8.57 -2.92
CA PRO A 6 10.89 -9.15 -2.08
C PRO A 6 10.27 -10.42 -2.68
N LYS A 7 10.00 -11.42 -1.83
CA LYS A 7 9.38 -12.70 -2.24
C LYS A 7 7.92 -12.83 -1.82
N LYS A 8 7.47 -11.97 -0.91
CA LYS A 8 6.09 -11.95 -0.39
C LYS A 8 5.63 -10.52 -0.24
N ILE A 9 4.38 -10.26 -0.62
CA ILE A 9 3.70 -8.97 -0.46
C ILE A 9 2.33 -9.23 0.17
N PHE A 10 1.85 -8.30 0.98
CA PHE A 10 0.47 -8.29 1.49
C PHE A 10 -0.05 -6.87 1.50
N PHE A 11 -1.37 -6.71 1.33
CA PHE A 11 -2.03 -5.43 1.45
C PHE A 11 -2.51 -5.20 2.88
N THR A 12 -2.43 -3.96 3.32
CA THR A 12 -3.07 -3.50 4.55
C THR A 12 -3.54 -2.07 4.36
N LYS A 13 -4.56 -1.69 5.12
CA LYS A 13 -5.07 -0.33 5.18
C LYS A 13 -5.44 0.00 6.62
N GLY A 14 -5.43 1.28 6.92
CA GLY A 14 -5.89 1.75 8.21
C GLY A 14 -6.23 3.23 8.20
N VAL A 15 -7.04 3.62 9.18
CA VAL A 15 -7.49 4.99 9.39
C VAL A 15 -7.17 5.42 10.81
N GLY A 16 -6.90 6.71 11.00
CA GLY A 16 -6.57 7.27 12.30
C GLY A 16 -7.01 8.71 12.42
N THR A 17 -7.56 9.06 13.58
CA THR A 17 -8.06 10.41 13.88
C THR A 17 -7.38 10.90 15.15
N HIS A 18 -6.85 12.11 15.10
CA HIS A 18 -6.28 12.81 16.26
C HIS A 18 -6.27 14.32 15.99
N LYS A 19 -6.14 15.13 17.04
CA LYS A 19 -5.97 16.59 16.93
C LYS A 19 -4.66 16.98 16.23
N ASP A 20 -3.63 16.16 16.38
CA ASP A 20 -2.31 16.33 15.78
C ASP A 20 -2.14 15.35 14.62
N GLU A 21 -1.68 15.83 13.47
CA GLU A 21 -1.54 15.03 12.26
C GLU A 21 -0.58 13.84 12.44
N LEU A 22 0.55 14.04 13.13
CA LEU A 22 1.52 12.96 13.35
C LEU A 22 0.90 11.78 14.12
N HIS A 23 0.11 12.10 15.14
CA HIS A 23 -0.61 11.09 15.92
C HIS A 23 -1.78 10.47 15.16
N SER A 24 -2.47 11.22 14.28
CA SER A 24 -3.51 10.64 13.44
C SER A 24 -2.92 9.64 12.45
N PHE A 25 -1.73 9.94 11.91
CA PHE A 25 -0.98 9.02 11.08
C PHE A 25 -0.49 7.78 11.84
N GLU A 26 0.07 7.93 13.04
CA GLU A 26 0.46 6.78 13.89
C GLU A 26 -0.73 5.85 14.16
N ARG A 27 -1.91 6.41 14.48
CA ARG A 27 -3.13 5.64 14.67
C ARG A 27 -3.56 4.90 13.40
N ALA A 28 -3.39 5.51 12.23
CA ALA A 28 -3.67 4.85 10.95
C ALA A 28 -2.71 3.66 10.72
N LEU A 29 -1.42 3.82 11.01
CA LEU A 29 -0.44 2.73 10.94
C LEU A 29 -0.76 1.60 11.92
N ARG A 30 -1.21 1.94 13.13
CA ARG A 30 -1.61 0.97 14.16
C ARG A 30 -2.87 0.20 13.75
N ASN A 31 -3.85 0.89 13.16
CA ASN A 31 -5.02 0.25 12.57
C ASN A 31 -4.65 -0.68 11.40
N ALA A 32 -3.63 -0.30 10.62
CA ALA A 32 -3.05 -1.15 9.58
C ALA A 32 -2.18 -2.30 10.13
N GLY A 33 -1.72 -2.24 11.39
CA GLY A 33 -0.89 -3.24 12.06
C GLY A 33 0.60 -3.16 11.74
N ILE A 34 1.05 -2.03 11.19
CA ILE A 34 2.43 -1.82 10.70
C ILE A 34 3.15 -0.66 11.42
N GLU A 35 2.58 -0.14 12.50
CA GLU A 35 3.12 0.96 13.32
C GLU A 35 4.51 0.68 13.89
N LYS A 36 4.81 -0.59 14.12
CA LYS A 36 6.09 -1.07 14.68
C LYS A 36 7.23 -1.13 13.66
N CYS A 37 6.98 -0.83 12.38
CA CYS A 37 7.98 -0.92 11.32
C CYS A 37 8.64 0.44 11.03
N ASN A 38 9.90 0.41 10.60
CA ASN A 38 10.53 1.57 9.96
C ASN A 38 10.21 1.53 8.46
N LEU A 39 9.17 2.26 8.05
CA LEU A 39 8.64 2.21 6.70
C LEU A 39 9.50 3.00 5.72
N VAL A 40 9.94 2.36 4.64
CA VAL A 40 10.62 3.00 3.51
C VAL A 40 9.69 2.96 2.31
N GLN A 41 9.33 4.12 1.79
CA GLN A 41 8.55 4.21 0.56
C GLN A 41 9.43 3.83 -0.64
N VAL A 42 8.92 2.92 -1.46
CA VAL A 42 9.55 2.50 -2.72
C VAL A 42 8.59 2.73 -3.87
N SER A 43 9.12 2.63 -5.08
CA SER A 43 8.34 2.74 -6.31
C SER A 43 7.46 1.51 -6.57
N SER A 44 6.79 1.57 -7.71
CA SER A 44 5.55 0.89 -8.08
C SER A 44 5.71 -0.50 -8.71
N ILE A 45 6.67 -1.35 -8.28
CA ILE A 45 6.93 -2.65 -8.93
C ILE A 45 6.48 -3.84 -8.08
N PHE A 46 5.72 -4.76 -8.69
CA PHE A 46 5.44 -6.09 -8.16
C PHE A 46 6.47 -7.09 -8.73
N PRO A 47 7.38 -7.67 -7.91
CA PRO A 47 8.48 -8.47 -8.45
C PRO A 47 8.03 -9.79 -9.11
N PRO A 48 8.76 -10.29 -10.13
CA PRO A 48 8.52 -11.61 -10.70
C PRO A 48 8.58 -12.72 -9.66
N GLY A 49 7.65 -13.68 -9.74
CA GLY A 49 7.55 -14.80 -8.80
C GLY A 49 7.20 -14.41 -7.35
N CYS A 50 6.89 -13.15 -7.06
CA CYS A 50 6.46 -12.71 -5.73
C CYS A 50 5.08 -13.30 -5.38
N LYS A 51 4.90 -13.71 -4.13
CA LYS A 51 3.63 -14.28 -3.65
C LYS A 51 2.83 -13.23 -2.89
N MET A 52 1.59 -13.01 -3.32
CA MET A 52 0.62 -12.28 -2.50
C MET A 52 0.16 -13.19 -1.35
N ILE A 53 0.31 -12.73 -0.11
CA ILE A 53 -0.07 -13.48 1.09
C ILE A 53 -1.16 -12.72 1.87
N PRO A 54 -1.97 -13.43 2.68
CA PRO A 54 -2.94 -12.77 3.55
C PRO A 54 -2.29 -11.82 4.55
N LYS A 55 -2.97 -10.71 4.89
CA LYS A 55 -2.52 -9.73 5.90
C LYS A 55 -2.09 -10.41 7.20
N SER A 56 -2.84 -11.40 7.69
CA SER A 56 -2.52 -12.11 8.94
C SER A 56 -1.17 -12.84 8.91
N GLN A 57 -0.75 -13.37 7.76
CA GLN A 57 0.56 -13.99 7.60
C GLN A 57 1.66 -12.94 7.39
N GLY A 58 1.35 -11.89 6.63
CA GLY A 58 2.24 -10.75 6.42
C GLY A 58 2.65 -10.09 7.73
N LEU A 59 1.67 -9.74 8.57
CA LEU A 59 1.91 -9.09 9.87
C LEU A 59 2.72 -9.96 10.85
N LYS A 60 2.58 -11.29 10.79
CA LYS A 60 3.39 -12.23 11.58
C LYS A 60 4.84 -12.30 11.13
N SER A 61 5.10 -11.94 9.87
CA SER A 61 6.45 -11.95 9.29
C SER A 61 7.21 -10.64 9.57
N LEU A 62 6.54 -9.63 10.13
CA LEU A 62 7.15 -8.33 10.45
C LEU A 62 7.88 -8.38 11.79
N THR A 63 9.10 -7.84 11.80
CA THR A 63 9.89 -7.65 13.01
C THR A 63 9.84 -6.17 13.43
N PRO A 64 9.49 -5.86 14.69
CA PRO A 64 9.53 -4.48 15.19
C PRO A 64 10.90 -3.82 14.95
N GLY A 65 10.90 -2.57 14.47
CA GLY A 65 12.11 -1.80 14.14
C GLY A 65 12.79 -2.17 12.83
N ALA A 66 12.37 -3.24 12.14
CA ALA A 66 12.93 -3.59 10.84
C ALA A 66 12.60 -2.53 9.77
N ILE A 67 13.55 -2.32 8.85
CA ILE A 67 13.30 -1.58 7.61
C ILE A 67 12.31 -2.38 6.77
N THR A 68 11.12 -1.83 6.56
CA THR A 68 10.04 -2.45 5.81
C THR A 68 9.72 -1.58 4.61
N TYR A 69 10.06 -2.07 3.42
CA TYR A 69 9.74 -1.39 2.17
C TYR A 69 8.24 -1.51 1.87
N CYS A 70 7.63 -0.42 1.41
CA CYS A 70 6.22 -0.39 1.04
C CYS A 70 5.95 0.60 -0.08
N VAL A 71 4.93 0.31 -0.89
CA VAL A 71 4.24 1.30 -1.69
C VAL A 71 3.08 1.81 -0.85
N MET A 72 2.92 3.12 -0.74
CA MET A 72 1.97 3.72 0.21
C MET A 72 1.20 4.87 -0.42
N SER A 73 -0.13 4.77 -0.36
CA SER A 73 -1.01 5.91 -0.51
C SER A 73 -1.40 6.46 0.87
N ARG A 74 -1.36 7.78 1.04
CA ARG A 74 -1.75 8.47 2.29
C ARG A 74 -2.60 9.69 1.95
N CYS A 75 -3.68 9.87 2.70
CA CYS A 75 -4.52 11.08 2.64
C CYS A 75 -4.80 11.56 4.07
N CYS A 76 -4.78 12.87 4.28
CA CYS A 76 -5.11 13.49 5.57
C CYS A 76 -5.90 14.78 5.35
N SER A 77 -6.73 15.15 6.33
CA SER A 77 -7.45 16.41 6.35
C SER A 77 -7.83 16.78 7.78
N ASN A 78 -7.96 18.08 8.02
CA ASN A 78 -8.54 18.67 9.22
C ASN A 78 -9.93 19.28 8.95
N GLU A 79 -10.47 19.13 7.73
CA GLU A 79 -11.80 19.62 7.37
C GLU A 79 -12.89 18.71 7.96
N PRO A 80 -13.86 19.27 8.72
CA PRO A 80 -14.97 18.49 9.26
C PRO A 80 -15.75 17.78 8.16
N LYS A 81 -16.05 16.49 8.37
CA LYS A 81 -16.84 15.63 7.46
C LYS A 81 -16.25 15.45 6.06
N ARG A 82 -14.97 15.78 5.84
CA ARG A 82 -14.29 15.51 4.58
C ARG A 82 -14.14 13.99 4.39
N LEU A 83 -14.69 13.48 3.29
CA LEU A 83 -14.47 12.09 2.89
C LEU A 83 -13.06 11.94 2.34
N LEU A 84 -12.26 11.09 2.98
CA LEU A 84 -10.90 10.75 2.58
C LEU A 84 -10.86 9.35 2.01
N ALA A 85 -10.04 9.16 0.99
CA ALA A 85 -9.75 7.84 0.46
C ALA A 85 -8.26 7.71 0.14
N ALA A 86 -7.71 6.53 0.41
CA ALA A 86 -6.37 6.13 0.05
C ALA A 86 -6.42 4.65 -0.32
N SER A 87 -5.90 4.32 -1.49
CA SER A 87 -5.91 2.98 -2.08
C SER A 87 -4.56 2.68 -2.71
N VAL A 88 -4.24 1.39 -2.76
CA VAL A 88 -3.10 0.85 -3.51
C VAL A 88 -3.66 -0.24 -4.42
N GLY A 89 -3.48 -0.07 -5.73
CA GLY A 89 -3.85 -1.04 -6.75
C GLY A 89 -2.65 -1.89 -7.15
N CYS A 90 -2.89 -3.08 -7.71
CA CYS A 90 -1.82 -3.91 -8.22
C CYS A 90 -2.27 -4.71 -9.44
N ALA A 91 -1.47 -4.65 -10.50
CA ALA A 91 -1.65 -5.41 -11.72
C ALA A 91 -0.52 -6.46 -11.80
N ILE A 92 -0.92 -7.73 -11.86
CA ILE A 92 0.00 -8.87 -11.94
C ILE A 92 -0.14 -9.48 -13.33
N PRO A 93 0.97 -9.59 -14.11
CA PRO A 93 0.92 -10.20 -15.43
C PRO A 93 0.56 -11.69 -15.35
N ALA A 94 -0.03 -12.21 -16.42
CA ALA A 94 -0.29 -13.64 -16.55
C ALA A 94 1.01 -14.47 -16.58
N ASP A 95 2.05 -13.93 -17.22
CA ASP A 95 3.41 -14.47 -17.17
C ASP A 95 4.08 -14.08 -15.85
N LYS A 96 4.36 -15.09 -15.01
CA LYS A 96 4.96 -14.91 -13.68
C LYS A 96 6.46 -14.60 -13.72
N THR A 97 7.08 -14.68 -14.90
CA THR A 97 8.49 -14.29 -15.10
C THR A 97 8.66 -12.80 -15.36
N SER A 98 7.56 -12.14 -15.75
CA SER A 98 7.47 -10.70 -15.90
C SER A 98 7.10 -10.01 -14.58
N TYR A 99 7.45 -8.73 -14.44
CA TYR A 99 7.09 -7.93 -13.27
C TYR A 99 5.70 -7.32 -13.45
N GLY A 100 5.02 -7.05 -12.34
CA GLY A 100 3.76 -6.31 -12.31
C GLY A 100 3.95 -4.88 -11.85
N TYR A 101 2.85 -4.14 -11.80
CA TYR A 101 2.81 -2.76 -11.32
C TYR A 101 1.95 -2.63 -10.07
N ILE A 102 2.31 -1.68 -9.21
CA ILE A 102 1.58 -1.27 -8.02
C ILE A 102 1.32 0.22 -8.15
N SER A 103 0.08 0.66 -8.01
CA SER A 103 -0.27 2.08 -8.09
C SER A 103 -0.76 2.58 -6.74
N GLU A 104 -0.44 3.82 -6.40
CA GLU A 104 -1.02 4.54 -5.28
C GLU A 104 -2.05 5.56 -5.77
N HIS A 105 -3.17 5.64 -5.08
CA HIS A 105 -4.16 6.69 -5.32
C HIS A 105 -4.74 7.20 -4.02
N HIS A 106 -4.78 8.52 -3.83
CA HIS A 106 -5.49 9.15 -2.73
C HIS A 106 -6.42 10.24 -3.29
N ALA A 107 -7.56 10.40 -2.64
CA ALA A 107 -8.59 11.29 -3.12
C ALA A 107 -9.45 11.83 -1.99
N PHE A 108 -10.16 12.90 -2.33
CA PHE A 108 -11.21 13.49 -1.52
C PHE A 108 -12.56 13.31 -2.19
N GLY A 109 -13.60 13.01 -1.41
CA GLY A 109 -14.96 12.89 -1.96
C GLY A 109 -15.20 11.65 -2.82
N MET A 110 -14.23 10.73 -2.93
CA MET A 110 -14.39 9.46 -3.61
C MET A 110 -14.72 8.36 -2.60
N THR A 111 -15.63 7.47 -2.98
CA THR A 111 -15.97 6.29 -2.17
C THR A 111 -14.83 5.28 -2.19
N GLU A 112 -14.86 4.32 -1.26
CA GLU A 112 -13.93 3.19 -1.22
C GLU A 112 -13.86 2.46 -2.57
N LYS A 113 -15.03 2.16 -3.16
CA LYS A 113 -15.11 1.48 -4.46
C LYS A 113 -14.45 2.29 -5.57
N GLN A 114 -14.84 3.56 -5.74
CA GLN A 114 -14.28 4.41 -6.81
C GLN A 114 -12.76 4.57 -6.68
N THR A 115 -12.26 4.72 -5.45
CA THR A 115 -10.83 4.87 -5.19
C THR A 115 -10.07 3.57 -5.42
N GLY A 116 -10.69 2.43 -5.07
CA GLY A 116 -10.20 1.08 -5.36
C GLY A 116 -10.08 0.83 -6.86
N ASP A 117 -11.20 0.94 -7.57
CA ASP A 117 -11.29 0.75 -9.02
C ASP A 117 -10.27 1.63 -9.75
N HIS A 118 -10.16 2.92 -9.38
CA HIS A 118 -9.20 3.82 -10.02
C HIS A 118 -7.74 3.44 -9.76
N ALA A 119 -7.40 2.98 -8.56
CA ALA A 119 -6.06 2.48 -8.29
C ALA A 119 -5.76 1.24 -9.14
N GLU A 120 -6.68 0.27 -9.19
CA GLU A 120 -6.51 -0.93 -10.03
C GLU A 120 -6.34 -0.60 -11.51
N ASP A 121 -7.17 0.31 -12.04
CA ASP A 121 -7.09 0.79 -13.44
C ASP A 121 -5.74 1.44 -13.73
N LEU A 122 -5.21 2.26 -12.81
CA LEU A 122 -3.88 2.88 -12.96
C LEU A 122 -2.78 1.81 -13.05
N ALA A 123 -2.82 0.79 -12.18
CA ALA A 123 -1.83 -0.28 -12.23
C ALA A 123 -1.93 -1.09 -13.53
N ALA A 124 -3.15 -1.37 -13.98
CA ALA A 124 -3.39 -2.10 -15.23
C ALA A 124 -2.92 -1.31 -16.46
N ALA A 125 -3.19 0.00 -16.51
CA ALA A 125 -2.75 0.87 -17.58
C ALA A 125 -1.22 0.95 -17.66
N MET A 126 -0.54 1.05 -16.52
CA MET A 126 0.93 1.01 -16.46
C MET A 126 1.47 -0.31 -17.02
N LEU A 127 0.89 -1.45 -16.59
CA LEU A 127 1.29 -2.77 -17.09
C LEU A 127 1.04 -2.94 -18.59
N ALA A 128 -0.05 -2.37 -19.13
CA ALA A 128 -0.38 -2.46 -20.55
C ALA A 128 0.51 -1.58 -21.45
N SER A 129 1.25 -0.63 -20.88
CA SER A 129 2.17 0.26 -21.61
C SER A 129 3.59 -0.28 -21.75
N THR A 130 3.82 -1.53 -21.33
CA THR A 130 5.10 -2.25 -21.33
C THR A 130 5.11 -3.41 -22.31
#